data_AF-A0A231RAI7-F1
#
_entry.id   AF-A0A231RAI7-F1
#
_cell.length_a   1.000
_cell.length_b   1.000
_cell.length_c   1.000
_cell.angle_alpha   90.00
_cell.angle_beta   90.00
_cell.angle_gamma   90.00
#
_symmetry.space_group_name_H-M   'P 1'
#
loop_
_entity.id
_entity.type
_entity.pdbx_description
1 polymer ?
#
loop_
_entity_poly.entity_id
_entity_poly.type
_entity_poly.pdbx_seq_one_letter_code
_entity_poly.pdbx_strand_id
1 'polypeptide(L)'
;MPERFDRDERRDRDDWNDRYVRYDRKARDYRDGEDKAPEPSVRGDDAYRRELLELQKTDFALVELTLYLDTHPNDMQAVQQFNQLSQRRRQLAHDFEMKYGPLLQFGLSYSRFPWQWNDTPWPWQV
;
A
#
# COMPACT_ATOMS: atom_id res chain seq x y z
N MET A 1 -0.11 -47.14 -17.28
CA MET A 1 -0.35 -46.82 -15.86
C MET A 1 0.44 -47.82 -15.01
N PRO A 2 1.18 -47.40 -13.97
CA PRO A 2 0.75 -46.38 -13.01
C PRO A 2 1.71 -45.20 -12.77
N GLU A 3 1.10 -44.13 -12.29
CA GLU A 3 1.64 -42.88 -11.74
C GLU A 3 2.46 -43.11 -10.46
N ARG A 4 3.38 -42.18 -10.15
CA ARG A 4 3.87 -41.94 -8.78
C ARG A 4 3.92 -40.44 -8.50
N PHE A 5 3.16 -40.09 -7.47
CA PHE A 5 2.82 -38.77 -6.94
C PHE A 5 4.00 -37.94 -6.39
N ASP A 6 3.81 -36.62 -6.53
CA ASP A 6 4.21 -35.45 -5.74
C ASP A 6 5.09 -35.63 -4.48
N ARG A 7 6.23 -34.93 -4.45
CA ARG A 7 6.91 -34.51 -3.22
C ARG A 7 7.90 -33.37 -3.47
N ASP A 8 7.44 -32.13 -3.65
CA ASP A 8 8.37 -30.97 -3.69
C ASP A 8 7.87 -29.69 -2.97
N GLU A 9 6.95 -29.79 -2.01
CA GLU A 9 6.41 -28.62 -1.27
C GLU A 9 6.91 -28.48 0.19
N ARG A 10 8.09 -29.02 0.54
CA ARG A 10 8.62 -28.95 1.93
C ARG A 10 10.01 -28.32 2.06
N ARG A 11 10.34 -27.32 1.26
CA ARG A 11 11.62 -26.57 1.42
C ARG A 11 11.51 -25.05 1.53
N ASP A 12 10.36 -24.45 1.27
CA ASP A 12 10.26 -22.98 1.21
C ASP A 12 9.87 -22.29 2.53
N ARG A 13 9.67 -23.06 3.61
CA ARG A 13 9.19 -22.51 4.90
C ARG A 13 10.32 -21.96 5.78
N ASP A 14 11.58 -22.35 5.54
CA ASP A 14 12.72 -22.01 6.40
C ASP A 14 13.50 -20.75 5.97
N ASP A 15 13.27 -20.24 4.76
CA ASP A 15 13.96 -19.06 4.21
C ASP A 15 13.35 -17.72 4.68
N TRP A 16 12.14 -17.77 5.27
CA TRP A 16 11.41 -16.58 5.73
C TRP A 16 11.98 -15.96 7.01
N ASN A 17 12.59 -16.76 7.90
CA ASN A 17 13.16 -16.26 9.16
C ASN A 17 14.52 -15.56 8.98
N ASP A 18 15.26 -15.86 7.92
CA ASP A 18 16.61 -15.33 7.71
C ASP A 18 16.62 -13.85 7.29
N ARG A 19 15.52 -13.40 6.67
CA ARG A 19 15.35 -12.01 6.23
C ARG A 19 15.16 -11.04 7.41
N TYR A 20 14.44 -11.46 8.46
CA TYR A 20 14.24 -10.64 9.67
C TYR A 20 15.52 -10.50 10.50
N VAL A 21 16.32 -11.56 10.60
CA VAL A 21 17.58 -11.57 11.38
C VAL A 21 18.63 -10.63 10.80
N ARG A 22 18.65 -10.43 9.48
CA ARG A 22 19.57 -9.47 8.83
C ARG A 22 19.22 -8.00 9.06
N TYR A 23 17.94 -7.67 9.22
CA TYR A 23 17.54 -6.30 9.61
C TYR A 23 17.99 -5.96 11.03
N ASP A 24 17.85 -6.90 11.97
CA ASP A 24 18.22 -6.70 13.38
C ASP A 24 19.74 -6.55 13.58
N ARG A 25 20.55 -7.22 12.75
CA ARG A 25 22.02 -7.12 12.83
C ARG A 25 22.56 -5.77 12.39
N LYS A 26 21.90 -5.09 11.44
CA LYS A 26 22.30 -3.76 10.93
C LYS A 26 21.82 -2.61 11.82
N ALA A 27 20.79 -2.85 12.64
CA ALA A 27 20.25 -1.86 13.59
C ALA A 27 21.14 -1.65 14.83
N ARG A 28 22.02 -2.61 15.15
CA ARG A 28 22.93 -2.52 16.31
C ARG A 28 24.10 -1.55 16.12
N ASP A 29 24.48 -1.27 14.87
CA ASP A 29 25.62 -0.40 14.56
C ASP A 29 25.30 1.11 14.62
N TYR A 30 24.02 1.49 14.81
CA TYR A 30 23.57 2.89 14.94
C TYR A 30 23.41 3.31 16.41
N ARG A 31 24.36 2.96 17.28
CA ARG A 31 24.28 3.28 18.73
C ARG A 31 24.95 4.60 19.14
N ASP A 32 25.72 5.26 18.28
CA ASP A 32 26.41 6.51 18.65
C ASP A 32 26.09 7.64 17.67
N GLY A 33 25.23 8.58 18.09
CA GLY A 33 24.92 9.82 17.39
C GLY A 33 23.47 10.26 17.58
N GLU A 34 23.22 11.14 18.55
CA GLU A 34 21.96 11.86 18.75
C GLU A 34 21.67 12.79 17.56
N ASP A 35 21.09 12.23 16.50
CA ASP A 35 20.25 12.91 15.51
C ASP A 35 19.47 11.79 14.81
N LYS A 36 18.34 11.42 15.41
CA LYS A 36 17.53 10.28 14.97
C LYS A 36 17.02 10.54 13.55
N ALA A 37 17.65 9.92 12.56
CA ALA A 37 17.16 9.91 11.18
C ALA A 37 15.67 9.52 11.20
N PRO A 38 14.81 10.15 10.37
CA PRO A 38 13.40 9.78 10.34
C PRO A 38 13.32 8.28 10.05
N GLU A 39 12.80 7.53 11.03
CA GLU A 39 12.57 6.10 10.92
C GLU A 39 11.84 5.85 9.59
N PRO A 40 12.30 4.90 8.75
CA PRO A 40 11.61 4.59 7.51
C PRO A 40 10.16 4.22 7.83
N SER A 41 9.20 4.94 7.24
CA SER A 41 7.77 4.80 7.52
C SER A 41 7.35 3.33 7.37
N VAL A 42 6.99 2.70 8.48
CA VAL A 42 6.71 1.26 8.52
C VAL A 42 5.26 1.05 8.12
N ARG A 43 5.05 0.18 7.13
CA ARG A 43 3.72 -0.33 6.76
C ARG A 43 2.97 -0.78 8.03
N GLY A 44 1.81 -0.18 8.32
CA GLY A 44 1.00 -0.49 9.51
C GLY A 44 1.25 0.37 10.75
N ASP A 45 2.02 1.45 10.66
CA ASP A 45 2.06 2.50 11.70
C ASP A 45 0.80 3.39 11.67
N ASP A 46 0.68 4.31 12.63
CA ASP A 46 -0.51 5.19 12.72
C ASP A 46 -0.58 6.20 11.57
N ALA A 47 0.57 6.60 11.02
CA ALA A 47 0.64 7.48 9.85
C ALA A 47 0.10 6.78 8.59
N TYR A 48 0.50 5.53 8.37
CA TYR A 48 0.00 4.64 7.32
C TYR A 48 -1.52 4.52 7.41
N ARG A 49 -2.06 4.18 8.59
CA ARG A 49 -3.52 4.05 8.78
C ARG A 49 -4.24 5.35 8.46
N ARG A 50 -3.70 6.48 8.91
CA ARG A 50 -4.30 7.80 8.67
C ARG A 50 -4.31 8.18 7.18
N GLU A 51 -3.19 8.00 6.49
CA GLU A 51 -3.07 8.33 5.08
C GLU A 51 -3.94 7.40 4.21
N LEU A 52 -3.97 6.11 4.54
CA LEU A 52 -4.84 5.14 3.88
C LEU A 52 -6.31 5.47 4.10
N LEU A 53 -6.69 5.85 5.32
CA LEU A 53 -8.06 6.25 5.63
C LEU A 53 -8.48 7.52 4.86
N GLU A 54 -7.57 8.48 4.66
CA GLU A 54 -7.84 9.67 3.84
C GLU A 54 -8.09 9.31 2.37
N LEU A 55 -7.30 8.39 1.83
CA LEU A 55 -7.51 7.84 0.48
C LEU A 55 -8.87 7.15 0.38
N GLN A 56 -9.20 6.26 1.31
CA GLN A 56 -10.48 5.53 1.34
C GLN A 56 -11.70 6.46 1.45
N LYS A 57 -11.61 7.51 2.28
CA LYS A 57 -12.66 8.55 2.38
C LYS A 57 -12.87 9.28 1.05
N THR A 58 -11.77 9.59 0.37
CA THR A 58 -11.83 10.26 -0.94
C THR A 58 -12.44 9.33 -1.99
N ASP A 59 -12.04 8.05 -2.00
CA ASP A 59 -12.61 7.04 -2.91
C ASP A 59 -14.12 6.86 -2.66
N PHE A 60 -14.56 6.82 -1.39
CA PHE A 60 -15.99 6.78 -1.04
C PHE A 60 -16.74 7.99 -1.57
N ALA A 61 -16.24 9.21 -1.33
CA ALA A 61 -16.88 10.44 -1.80
C ALA A 61 -16.98 10.49 -3.34
N LEU A 62 -15.98 9.96 -4.06
CA LEU A 62 -16.02 9.85 -5.52
C LEU A 62 -17.12 8.91 -6.00
N VAL A 63 -17.28 7.74 -5.36
CA VAL A 63 -18.37 6.80 -5.67
C VAL A 63 -19.73 7.44 -5.44
N GLU A 64 -19.93 8.08 -4.27
CA GLU A 64 -21.19 8.75 -3.95
C GLU A 64 -21.52 9.87 -4.95
N LEU A 65 -20.53 10.67 -5.35
CA LEU A 65 -20.73 11.71 -6.35
C LEU A 65 -21.05 11.15 -7.73
N THR A 66 -20.45 10.03 -8.13
CA THR A 66 -20.83 9.35 -9.38
C THR A 66 -22.30 8.93 -9.34
N LEU A 67 -22.74 8.27 -8.25
CA LEU A 67 -24.13 7.84 -8.09
C LEU A 67 -25.11 9.03 -8.06
N TYR A 68 -24.73 10.15 -7.44
CA TYR A 68 -25.52 11.37 -7.46
C TYR A 68 -25.63 11.96 -8.87
N LEU A 69 -24.51 12.07 -9.59
CA LEU A 69 -24.45 12.64 -10.94
C LEU A 69 -25.19 11.79 -11.98
N ASP A 70 -25.32 10.48 -11.78
CA ASP A 70 -26.16 9.61 -12.62
C ASP A 70 -27.62 10.06 -12.63
N THR A 71 -28.08 10.70 -11.55
CA THR A 71 -29.44 11.25 -11.44
C THR A 71 -29.51 12.77 -11.66
N HIS A 72 -28.40 13.49 -11.47
CA HIS A 72 -28.30 14.95 -11.59
C HIS A 72 -27.15 15.40 -12.52
N PRO A 73 -27.19 15.05 -13.83
CA PRO A 73 -26.06 15.26 -14.74
C PRO A 73 -25.75 16.73 -15.06
N ASN A 74 -26.71 17.63 -14.83
CA ASN A 74 -26.57 19.06 -15.09
C ASN A 74 -26.10 19.86 -13.87
N ASP A 75 -25.81 19.19 -12.74
CA ASP A 75 -25.30 19.84 -11.54
C ASP A 75 -23.80 20.14 -11.70
N MET A 76 -23.52 21.35 -12.19
CA MET A 76 -22.15 21.84 -12.41
C MET A 76 -21.29 21.85 -11.13
N GLN A 77 -21.89 22.07 -9.96
CA GLN A 77 -21.13 22.10 -8.71
C GLN A 77 -20.66 20.70 -8.33
N ALA A 78 -21.55 19.70 -8.45
CA ALA A 78 -21.20 18.30 -8.21
C ALA A 78 -20.13 17.80 -9.19
N VAL A 79 -20.19 18.18 -10.47
CA VAL A 79 -19.14 17.87 -11.46
C VAL A 79 -17.80 18.50 -11.08
N GLN A 80 -17.81 19.76 -10.64
CA GLN A 80 -16.58 20.43 -10.20
C GLN A 80 -15.98 19.74 -8.97
N GLN A 81 -16.81 19.37 -7.99
CA GLN A 81 -16.37 18.65 -6.80
C GLN A 81 -15.78 17.28 -7.14
N PHE A 82 -16.42 16.54 -8.05
CA PHE A 82 -15.93 15.25 -8.53
C PHE A 82 -14.53 15.39 -9.16
N ASN A 83 -14.32 16.40 -10.01
CA ASN A 83 -13.03 16.65 -10.65
C ASN A 83 -11.94 17.02 -9.62
N GLN A 84 -12.28 17.87 -8.64
CA GLN A 84 -11.35 18.25 -7.57
C GLN A 84 -10.95 17.04 -6.71
N LEU A 85 -11.91 16.22 -6.30
CA LEU A 85 -11.64 15.00 -5.53
C LEU A 85 -10.86 13.98 -6.36
N SER A 86 -11.15 13.86 -7.66
CA SER A 86 -10.43 12.96 -8.57
C SER A 86 -8.95 13.35 -8.66
N GLN A 87 -8.65 14.65 -8.74
CA GLN A 87 -7.28 15.15 -8.71
C GLN A 87 -6.62 14.89 -7.35
N ARG A 88 -7.32 15.17 -6.25
CA ARG A 88 -6.81 14.93 -4.89
C ARG A 88 -6.50 13.45 -4.66
N ARG A 89 -7.38 12.55 -5.09
CA ARG A 89 -7.20 11.10 -5.00
C ARG A 89 -5.94 10.62 -5.71
N ARG A 90 -5.65 11.14 -6.91
CA ARG A 90 -4.40 10.82 -7.64
C ARG A 90 -3.16 11.24 -6.86
N GLN A 91 -3.18 12.43 -6.25
CA GLN A 91 -2.06 12.92 -5.44
C GLN A 91 -1.85 12.05 -4.19
N LEU A 92 -2.93 11.77 -3.45
CA LEU A 92 -2.88 10.92 -2.26
C LEU A 92 -2.35 9.52 -2.59
N ALA A 93 -2.85 8.89 -3.65
CA ALA A 93 -2.39 7.57 -4.08
C ALA A 93 -0.91 7.59 -4.46
N HIS A 94 -0.46 8.62 -5.19
CA HIS A 94 0.94 8.76 -5.57
C HIS A 94 1.86 8.92 -4.35
N ASP A 95 1.51 9.81 -3.42
CA ASP A 95 2.29 10.05 -2.21
C ASP A 95 2.34 8.80 -1.33
N PHE A 96 1.21 8.08 -1.23
CA PHE A 96 1.13 6.81 -0.51
C PHE A 96 2.02 5.74 -1.15
N GLU A 97 1.98 5.60 -2.48
CA GLU A 97 2.81 4.63 -3.20
C GLU A 97 4.31 4.90 -3.03
N MET A 98 4.70 6.17 -3.02
CA MET A 98 6.10 6.56 -2.81
C MET A 98 6.62 6.17 -1.43
N LYS A 99 5.77 6.27 -0.40
CA LYS A 99 6.13 5.97 0.99
C LYS A 99 6.03 4.47 1.30
N TYR A 100 4.92 3.84 0.95
CA TYR A 100 4.56 2.51 1.45
C TYR A 100 4.62 1.43 0.37
N GLY A 101 4.82 1.77 -0.90
CA GLY A 101 4.87 0.82 -2.01
C GLY A 101 3.54 0.67 -2.74
N PRO A 102 3.42 -0.29 -3.68
CA PRO A 102 2.37 -0.30 -4.68
C PRO A 102 0.96 -0.50 -4.09
N LEU A 103 -0.03 0.21 -4.67
CA LEU A 103 -1.44 0.21 -4.26
C LEU A 103 -2.35 -0.51 -5.27
N LEU A 104 -2.09 -0.37 -6.58
CA LEU A 104 -2.93 -0.87 -7.67
C LEU A 104 -2.25 -2.01 -8.45
N GLN A 105 -2.99 -3.12 -8.59
CA GLN A 105 -2.57 -4.31 -9.33
C GLN A 105 -2.60 -4.09 -10.85
N PHE A 106 -2.25 -5.13 -11.63
CA PHE A 106 -2.28 -5.11 -13.10
C PHE A 106 -1.32 -4.11 -13.76
N GLY A 107 -0.18 -3.83 -13.10
CA GLY A 107 0.85 -2.93 -13.63
C GLY A 107 0.48 -1.44 -13.56
N LEU A 108 -0.57 -1.09 -12.81
CA LEU A 108 -0.96 0.30 -12.57
C LEU A 108 -0.03 0.99 -11.57
N SER A 109 0.53 0.25 -10.62
CA SER A 109 1.59 0.71 -9.71
C SER A 109 2.90 -0.03 -9.97
N TYR A 110 4.02 0.69 -9.89
CA TYR A 110 5.35 0.09 -10.00
C TYR A 110 5.77 -0.56 -8.67
N SER A 111 6.20 -1.83 -8.71
CA SER A 111 6.85 -2.47 -7.57
C SER A 111 8.35 -2.14 -7.57
N ARG A 112 8.91 -1.88 -6.39
CA ARG A 112 10.37 -1.89 -6.21
C ARG A 112 10.89 -3.33 -6.11
N PHE A 113 12.22 -3.47 -6.07
CA PHE A 113 12.91 -4.71 -5.74
C PHE A 113 13.33 -4.69 -4.26
N PRO A 114 13.11 -5.78 -3.48
CA PRO A 114 12.42 -7.01 -3.85
C PRO A 114 10.89 -6.82 -4.00
N TRP A 115 10.21 -7.81 -4.60
CA TRP A 115 8.76 -7.80 -4.86
C TRP A 115 7.93 -7.42 -3.62
N GLN A 116 7.29 -6.25 -3.65
CA GLN A 116 6.68 -5.61 -2.47
C GLN A 116 5.22 -6.01 -2.21
N TRP A 117 4.57 -6.71 -3.15
CA TRP A 117 3.17 -7.12 -2.97
C TRP A 117 2.98 -8.21 -1.91
N ASN A 118 4.06 -8.87 -1.49
CA ASN A 118 4.04 -9.84 -0.40
C ASN A 118 4.18 -9.17 0.99
N ASP A 119 4.35 -7.84 1.05
CA ASP A 119 4.58 -7.11 2.29
C ASP A 119 3.28 -6.78 3.02
N THR A 120 3.24 -7.09 4.32
CA THR A 120 2.09 -6.80 5.21
C THR A 120 2.25 -5.44 5.92
N PRO A 121 1.15 -4.79 6.37
CA PRO A 121 -0.24 -5.18 6.23
C PRO A 121 -0.82 -4.81 4.87
N TRP A 122 -1.84 -5.55 4.45
CA TRP A 122 -2.52 -5.32 3.19
C TRP A 122 -3.52 -4.16 3.39
N PRO A 123 -3.79 -3.34 2.37
CA PRO A 123 -4.63 -2.14 2.51
C PRO A 123 -6.07 -2.39 3.00
N TRP A 124 -6.57 -3.63 2.92
CA TRP A 124 -7.89 -4.03 3.40
C TRP A 124 -7.87 -4.70 4.78
N GLN A 125 -6.70 -4.89 5.39
CA GLN A 125 -6.57 -5.49 6.73
C GLN A 125 -6.63 -4.44 7.85
N VAL A 126 -7.02 -3.20 7.52
CA VAL A 126 -7.06 -2.07 8.44
C VAL A 126 -8.48 -1.82 8.92
#